data_AF-A0A519VA19-F1
#
_entry.id   AF-A0A519VA19-F1
#
_cell.length_a   1.000
_cell.length_b   1.000
_cell.length_c   1.000
_cell.angle_alpha   90.00
_cell.angle_beta   90.00
_cell.angle_gamma   90.00
#
_symmetry.space_group_name_H-M   'P 1'
#
loop_
_entity.id
_entity.type
_entity.pdbx_description
1 polymer ?
#
loop_
_entity_poly.entity_id
_entity_poly.type
_entity_poly.pdbx_seq_one_letter_code
_entity_poly.pdbx_strand_id
1 'polypeptide(L)'
;MKNILFIALAFLSITLSSCSAGDQGTVKNYYAEAGILTPEFKNEELNKHIEYFESLYNELGIAVSSTDKASVPDLSKSFSNWILKAIDFKQNLVAEDQKKLEDYLEKVNIAWNKQKKLLF
;
A
#
# COMPACT_ATOMS: atom_id res chain seq x y z
N MET A 1 10.00 -30.13 64.85
CA MET A 1 10.76 -30.96 63.87
C MET A 1 10.78 -30.16 62.58
N LYS A 2 11.72 -29.24 62.35
CA LYS A 2 13.09 -29.45 61.84
C LYS A 2 13.09 -30.29 60.55
N ASN A 3 13.13 -29.64 59.40
CA ASN A 3 14.26 -29.76 58.46
C ASN A 3 14.17 -28.71 57.35
N ILE A 4 15.19 -27.85 57.36
CA ILE A 4 15.62 -26.96 56.30
C ILE A 4 16.43 -27.82 55.32
N LEU A 5 16.20 -27.65 54.02
CA LEU A 5 17.28 -27.85 53.05
C LEU A 5 17.22 -26.74 51.99
N PHE A 6 18.16 -25.81 52.12
CA PHE A 6 18.56 -24.89 51.06
C PHE A 6 19.35 -25.68 50.01
N ILE A 7 18.99 -25.54 48.73
CA ILE A 7 19.95 -25.69 47.64
C ILE A 7 19.80 -24.46 46.76
N ALA A 8 20.71 -23.52 46.96
CA ALA A 8 21.03 -22.49 46.00
C ALA A 8 21.84 -23.14 44.87
N LEU A 9 21.42 -22.96 43.63
CA LEU A 9 22.33 -23.05 42.49
C LEU A 9 22.04 -21.88 41.56
N ALA A 10 22.85 -20.83 41.75
CA ALA A 10 22.97 -19.76 40.79
C ALA A 10 23.77 -20.29 39.59
N PHE A 11 23.19 -20.25 38.39
CA PHE A 11 23.94 -20.13 37.15
C PHE A 11 23.53 -18.85 36.44
N LEU A 12 24.44 -17.89 36.54
CA LEU A 12 24.53 -16.66 35.79
C LEU A 12 25.05 -16.98 34.38
N SER A 13 24.33 -16.61 33.33
CA SER A 13 24.84 -16.39 31.95
C SER A 13 23.74 -15.65 31.20
N ILE A 14 23.69 -14.32 31.31
CA ILE A 14 24.24 -13.38 30.31
C ILE A 14 23.58 -13.58 28.94
N THR A 15 22.55 -12.76 28.72
CA THR A 15 22.20 -12.08 27.46
C THR A 15 22.76 -12.68 26.17
N LEU A 16 21.90 -13.38 25.45
CA LEU A 16 21.64 -12.99 24.07
C LEU A 16 20.18 -12.56 24.03
N SER A 17 19.96 -11.27 24.28
CA SER A 17 18.88 -10.57 23.61
C SER A 17 19.07 -10.86 22.13
N SER A 18 18.37 -11.88 21.62
CA SER A 18 18.01 -11.88 20.22
C SER A 18 17.00 -10.75 20.06
N CYS A 19 17.51 -9.52 20.11
CA CYS A 19 17.19 -8.59 19.05
C CYS A 19 17.57 -9.34 17.77
N SER A 20 16.65 -10.17 17.27
CA SER A 20 16.33 -9.97 15.89
C SER A 20 15.92 -8.50 15.85
N ALA A 21 16.87 -7.64 15.51
CA ALA A 21 16.60 -6.65 14.49
C ALA A 21 16.03 -7.48 13.34
N GLY A 22 14.75 -7.83 13.46
CA GLY A 22 13.92 -8.09 12.31
C GLY A 22 14.10 -6.81 11.57
N ASP A 23 14.91 -6.93 10.52
CA ASP A 23 14.99 -5.98 9.43
C ASP A 23 13.58 -5.40 9.35
N GLN A 24 13.42 -4.13 9.73
CA GLN A 24 12.16 -3.43 9.54
C GLN A 24 12.07 -3.34 8.03
N GLY A 25 11.64 -4.45 7.42
CA GLY A 25 11.74 -4.72 6.01
C GLY A 25 11.13 -3.53 5.36
N THR A 26 11.94 -2.80 4.60
CA THR A 26 11.49 -1.64 3.83
C THR A 26 10.18 -2.02 3.18
N VAL A 27 9.09 -1.39 3.63
CA VAL A 27 7.75 -1.66 3.11
C VAL A 27 7.85 -1.45 1.61
N LYS A 28 7.65 -2.53 0.85
CA LYS A 28 7.84 -2.51 -0.59
C LYS A 28 6.89 -1.49 -1.20
N ASN A 29 7.43 -0.49 -1.90
CA ASN A 29 6.64 0.52 -2.61
C ASN A 29 6.40 0.06 -4.05
N TYR A 30 5.34 -0.72 -4.24
CA TYR A 30 4.91 -1.24 -5.54
C TYR A 30 4.54 -0.12 -6.51
N TYR A 31 4.00 0.99 -6.02
CA TYR A 31 3.65 2.14 -6.83
C TYR A 31 4.89 2.77 -7.49
N ALA A 32 5.95 3.00 -6.71
CA ALA A 32 7.21 3.52 -7.22
C ALA A 32 7.86 2.56 -8.23
N GLU A 33 7.83 1.25 -7.98
CA GLU A 33 8.34 0.22 -8.91
C GLU A 33 7.60 0.17 -10.24
N ALA A 34 6.30 0.49 -10.23
CA ALA A 34 5.49 0.52 -11.45
C ALA A 34 5.80 1.73 -12.35
N GLY A 35 6.61 2.69 -11.88
CA GLY A 35 7.00 3.88 -12.65
C GLY A 35 5.82 4.78 -13.03
N ILE A 36 4.75 4.75 -12.23
CA ILE A 36 3.56 5.58 -12.45
C ILE A 36 3.91 7.00 -12.04
N LEU A 37 3.65 7.96 -12.94
CA LEU A 37 3.89 9.38 -12.69
C LEU A 37 2.57 10.07 -12.41
N THR A 38 2.40 10.58 -11.18
CA THR A 38 1.23 11.39 -10.80
C THR A 38 1.34 12.79 -11.43
N PRO A 39 0.35 13.23 -12.22
CA PRO A 39 0.29 14.61 -12.70
C PRO A 39 -0.05 15.59 -11.57
N GLU A 40 0.38 16.84 -11.71
CA GLU A 40 -0.02 17.93 -10.82
C GLU A 40 -1.04 18.85 -11.48
N PHE A 41 -2.05 19.29 -10.74
CA PHE A 41 -3.09 20.22 -11.18
C PHE A 41 -3.10 21.46 -10.29
N LYS A 42 -3.76 22.54 -10.74
CA LYS A 42 -3.98 23.72 -9.89
C LYS A 42 -4.97 23.46 -8.74
N ASN A 43 -5.83 22.46 -8.89
CA ASN A 43 -6.82 22.09 -7.89
C ASN A 43 -6.17 21.18 -6.83
N GLU A 44 -5.96 21.71 -5.62
CA GLU A 44 -5.33 20.98 -4.51
C GLU A 44 -6.14 19.76 -4.05
N GLU A 45 -7.48 19.81 -4.11
CA GLU A 45 -8.33 18.68 -3.73
C GLU A 45 -8.18 17.54 -4.74
N LEU A 46 -8.10 17.88 -6.03
CA LEU A 46 -7.80 16.90 -7.08
C LEU A 46 -6.42 16.27 -6.87
N ASN A 47 -5.39 17.06 -6.57
CA ASN A 47 -4.04 16.53 -6.29
C ASN A 47 -4.04 15.53 -5.13
N LYS A 48 -4.62 15.91 -3.99
CA LYS A 48 -4.75 15.01 -2.83
C LYS A 48 -5.53 13.74 -3.18
N HIS A 49 -6.59 13.88 -3.97
CA HIS A 49 -7.39 12.73 -4.42
C HIS A 49 -6.56 11.80 -5.30
N ILE A 50 -5.85 12.31 -6.30
CA ILE A 50 -5.10 11.44 -7.23
C ILE A 50 -3.83 10.81 -6.62
N GLU A 51 -3.23 11.47 -5.62
CA GLU A 51 -2.13 10.92 -4.81
C GLU A 51 -2.57 9.68 -4.02
N TYR A 52 -3.84 9.61 -3.59
CA TYR A 52 -4.36 8.46 -2.85
C TYR A 52 -4.28 7.13 -3.63
N PHE A 53 -4.15 7.18 -4.95
CA PHE A 53 -3.92 5.97 -5.75
C PHE A 53 -2.64 5.22 -5.35
N GLU A 54 -1.60 5.91 -4.87
CA GLU A 54 -0.39 5.25 -4.36
C GLU A 54 -0.73 4.24 -3.25
N SER A 55 -1.57 4.64 -2.29
CA SER A 55 -1.99 3.75 -1.19
C SER A 55 -2.74 2.53 -1.73
N LEU A 56 -3.74 2.75 -2.58
CA LEU A 56 -4.55 1.68 -3.17
C LEU A 56 -3.68 0.69 -3.98
N TYR A 57 -2.71 1.21 -4.74
CA TYR A 57 -1.83 0.38 -5.55
C TYR A 57 -0.86 -0.43 -4.69
N ASN A 58 -0.33 0.16 -3.62
CA ASN A 58 0.51 -0.54 -2.66
C ASN A 58 -0.26 -1.62 -1.90
N GLU A 59 -1.49 -1.36 -1.47
CA GLU A 59 -2.37 -2.36 -0.84
C GLU A 59 -2.64 -3.54 -1.78
N LEU A 60 -2.93 -3.27 -3.06
CA LEU A 60 -3.06 -4.33 -4.07
C LEU A 60 -1.74 -5.09 -4.26
N GLY A 61 -0.61 -4.39 -4.29
CA GLY A 61 0.72 -5.00 -4.37
C GLY A 61 1.00 -5.95 -3.21
N ILE A 62 0.65 -5.54 -1.99
CA ILE A 62 0.72 -6.37 -0.78
C ILE A 62 -0.18 -7.60 -0.93
N ALA A 63 -1.44 -7.42 -1.31
CA ALA A 63 -2.38 -8.53 -1.52
C ALA A 63 -1.87 -9.54 -2.55
N VAL A 64 -1.29 -9.05 -3.66
CA VAL A 64 -0.63 -9.90 -4.67
C VAL A 64 0.53 -10.68 -4.06
N SER A 65 1.42 -10.02 -3.31
CA SER A 65 2.60 -10.65 -2.72
C SER A 65 2.27 -11.68 -1.63
N SER A 66 1.15 -11.49 -0.93
CA SER A 66 0.65 -12.40 0.10
C SER A 66 -0.35 -13.41 -0.44
N THR A 67 -0.64 -13.39 -1.75
CA THR A 67 -1.68 -14.22 -2.40
C THR A 67 -3.09 -14.07 -1.80
N ASP A 68 -3.37 -12.93 -1.17
CA ASP A 68 -4.65 -12.64 -0.52
C ASP A 68 -5.72 -12.28 -1.55
N LYS A 69 -6.46 -13.29 -2.00
CA LYS A 69 -7.60 -13.10 -2.90
C LYS A 69 -8.84 -12.54 -2.19
N ALA A 70 -8.89 -12.59 -0.86
CA ALA A 70 -10.08 -12.20 -0.09
C ALA A 70 -10.23 -10.68 0.01
N SER A 71 -9.14 -9.91 -0.01
CA SER A 71 -9.17 -8.44 -0.02
C SER A 71 -9.47 -7.83 -1.39
N VAL A 72 -9.29 -8.58 -2.49
CA VAL A 72 -9.46 -8.09 -3.87
C VAL A 72 -10.82 -7.45 -4.16
N PRO A 73 -11.96 -7.98 -3.69
CA PRO A 73 -13.27 -7.35 -3.92
C PRO A 73 -13.37 -5.95 -3.32
N ASP A 74 -12.95 -5.78 -2.07
CA ASP A 74 -13.01 -4.49 -1.37
C ASP A 74 -12.01 -3.49 -1.96
N LEU A 75 -10.80 -3.93 -2.30
CA LEU A 75 -9.82 -3.11 -3.00
C LEU A 75 -10.32 -2.66 -4.37
N SER A 76 -10.97 -3.55 -5.13
CA SER A 76 -11.56 -3.22 -6.43
C SER A 76 -12.71 -2.22 -6.31
N LYS A 77 -13.50 -2.32 -5.24
CA LYS A 77 -14.55 -1.35 -4.93
C LYS A 77 -13.95 0.02 -4.59
N SER A 78 -12.94 0.07 -3.73
CA SER A 78 -12.23 1.30 -3.37
C SER A 78 -11.60 1.98 -4.60
N PHE A 79 -10.94 1.21 -5.47
CA PHE A 79 -10.40 1.73 -6.72
C PHE A 79 -11.48 2.26 -7.67
N SER A 80 -12.60 1.54 -7.81
CA SER A 80 -13.72 2.00 -8.63
C SER A 80 -14.31 3.31 -8.13
N ASN A 81 -14.51 3.44 -6.81
CA ASN A 81 -14.98 4.67 -6.18
C ASN A 81 -13.98 5.82 -6.39
N TRP A 82 -12.68 5.53 -6.30
CA TRP A 82 -11.63 6.51 -6.56
C TRP A 82 -11.66 7.03 -8.00
N ILE A 83 -11.84 6.14 -9.00
CA ILE A 83 -12.01 6.54 -10.41
C ILE A 83 -13.23 7.44 -10.58
N LEU A 84 -14.38 7.05 -10.01
CA LEU A 84 -15.62 7.84 -10.15
C LEU A 84 -15.44 9.26 -9.61
N LYS A 85 -14.84 9.42 -8.42
CA LYS A 85 -14.58 10.75 -7.87
C LYS A 85 -13.55 11.54 -8.69
N ALA A 86 -12.57 10.90 -9.30
CA ALA A 86 -11.66 11.58 -10.23
C ALA A 86 -12.40 12.08 -11.49
N ILE A 87 -13.35 11.31 -12.01
CA ILE A 87 -14.22 11.72 -13.13
C ILE A 87 -15.10 12.91 -12.72
N ASP A 88 -15.58 12.97 -11.49
CA ASP A 88 -16.36 14.12 -11.00
C ASP A 88 -15.52 15.40 -10.98
N PHE A 89 -14.26 15.33 -10.54
CA PHE A 89 -13.34 16.48 -10.62
C PHE A 89 -13.12 16.93 -12.07
N LYS A 90 -13.01 15.99 -13.01
CA LYS A 90 -12.77 16.26 -14.43
C LYS A 90 -13.79 17.26 -15.01
N GLN A 91 -15.06 17.19 -14.59
CA GLN A 91 -16.13 18.04 -15.11
C GLN A 91 -15.88 19.54 -14.89
N ASN A 92 -15.04 19.90 -13.92
CA ASN A 92 -14.73 21.28 -13.54
C ASN A 92 -13.36 21.76 -14.06
N LEU A 93 -12.66 20.93 -14.83
CA LEU A 93 -11.34 21.25 -15.38
C LEU A 93 -11.45 21.93 -16.76
N VAL A 94 -10.41 22.67 -17.14
CA VAL A 94 -10.24 23.13 -18.52
C VAL A 94 -9.86 21.96 -19.43
N ALA A 95 -10.10 22.07 -20.74
CA ALA A 95 -9.93 20.96 -21.68
C ALA A 95 -8.54 20.30 -21.65
N GLU A 96 -7.47 21.09 -21.47
CA GLU A 96 -6.11 20.56 -21.34
C GLU A 96 -5.95 19.68 -20.09
N ASP A 97 -6.41 20.15 -18.94
CA ASP A 97 -6.37 19.41 -17.68
C ASP A 97 -7.32 18.21 -17.69
N GLN A 98 -8.44 18.28 -18.41
CA GLN A 98 -9.31 17.11 -18.63
C GLN A 98 -8.57 15.99 -19.36
N LYS A 99 -7.91 16.32 -20.48
CA LYS A 99 -7.11 15.35 -21.25
C LYS A 99 -5.99 14.76 -20.39
N LYS A 100 -5.29 15.60 -19.64
CA LYS A 100 -4.21 15.18 -18.72
C LYS A 100 -4.72 14.19 -17.67
N LEU A 101 -5.89 14.45 -17.08
CA LEU A 101 -6.52 13.56 -16.11
C LEU A 101 -6.98 12.25 -16.76
N GLU A 102 -7.59 12.29 -17.95
CA GLU A 102 -7.99 11.09 -18.70
C GLU A 102 -6.81 10.18 -19.02
N ASP A 103 -5.72 10.74 -19.55
CA ASP A 103 -4.51 10.00 -19.89
C ASP A 103 -3.87 9.38 -18.62
N TYR A 104 -3.98 10.05 -17.46
CA TYR A 104 -3.56 9.47 -16.18
C TYR A 104 -4.48 8.33 -15.74
N LEU A 105 -5.81 8.53 -15.79
CA LEU A 105 -6.80 7.52 -15.40
C LEU A 105 -6.70 6.24 -16.24
N GLU A 106 -6.37 6.37 -17.53
CA GLU A 106 -6.10 5.22 -18.39
C GLU A 106 -4.86 4.43 -17.91
N LYS A 107 -3.74 5.13 -17.66
CA LYS A 107 -2.49 4.51 -17.20
C LYS A 107 -2.65 3.77 -15.88
N VAL A 108 -3.31 4.39 -14.90
CA VAL A 108 -3.53 3.76 -13.58
C VAL A 108 -4.47 2.56 -13.68
N ASN A 109 -5.49 2.61 -14.53
CA ASN A 109 -6.38 1.47 -14.76
C ASN A 109 -5.65 0.30 -15.44
N ILE A 110 -4.77 0.56 -16.41
CA ILE A 110 -3.91 -0.47 -17.01
C ILE A 110 -2.99 -1.07 -15.95
N ALA A 111 -2.32 -0.24 -15.16
CA ALA A 111 -1.40 -0.68 -14.11
C ALA A 111 -2.13 -1.52 -13.04
N TRP A 112 -3.29 -1.08 -12.58
CA TRP A 112 -4.14 -1.79 -11.63
C TRP A 112 -4.52 -3.18 -12.14
N ASN A 113 -5.02 -3.26 -13.38
CA ASN A 113 -5.44 -4.54 -13.94
C ASN A 113 -4.26 -5.48 -14.19
N LYS A 114 -3.09 -4.95 -14.59
CA LYS A 114 -1.87 -5.75 -14.72
C LYS A 114 -1.45 -6.33 -13.36
N GLN A 115 -1.45 -5.52 -12.31
CA GLN A 115 -1.09 -5.96 -10.96
C GLN A 115 -2.09 -6.99 -10.42
N LYS A 116 -3.40 -6.71 -10.54
CA LYS A 116 -4.47 -7.61 -10.09
C LYS A 116 -4.43 -8.98 -10.79
N LYS A 117 -4.03 -9.03 -12.07
CA LYS A 117 -3.89 -10.29 -12.82
C LYS A 117 -2.84 -11.22 -12.21
N LEU A 118 -1.87 -10.73 -11.45
CA LEU A 118 -0.86 -11.57 -10.80
C LEU A 118 -1.45 -12.49 -9.70
N LEU A 119 -2.69 -12.28 -9.28
CA LEU A 119 -3.41 -13.12 -8.32
C LEU A 119 -4.21 -14.28 -8.95
N PHE A 120 -4.30 -14.35 -10.29
CA PHE A 120 -5.15 -15.31 -11.01
C PHE A 120 -4.37 -16.01 -12.12
#